data_AF-A0A6I9PJE8-F1
#
_entry.id   AF-A0A6I9PJE8-F1
#
_cell.length_a   1.000
_cell.length_b   1.000
_cell.length_c   1.000
_cell.angle_alpha   90.00
_cell.angle_beta   90.00
_cell.angle_gamma   90.00
#
_symmetry.space_group_name_H-M   'P 1'
#
loop_
_entity.id
_entity.type
_entity.pdbx_description
1 polymer ?
#
loop_
_entity_poly.entity_id
_entity_poly.type
_entity_poly.pdbx_seq_one_letter_code
_entity_poly.pdbx_strand_id
1 'polypeptide(L)'
;LYLGVVLSAVVIITGCFSYFQEAKSSRIMDSFKKMVPQQALVIREGEKMQINAEFVVRGDLVEIKGGDRIPADLRVVSSSGCKVDNSSLTGESEPQTRSPEFTHDNPLETRNICFFSTNCVEGMAKVCLTLTAKRMAKKNCLVKNLEAVETLGSTSTICSDKTGTLTQNRMTVAHMWFDNQIHEADTTEDQTGLGFDKSSATWVALSRVAGLCNRADFKAGQENFPILMRETAGDASESALFKCIELCCGSVREMRARNAKVAEIPFNSTNKYQLSVHEAEDNPSGHILVMKGAPERILD
;
A
#
# COMPACT_ATOMS: atom_id res chain seq x y z
N LEU A 1 37.62 -19.69 -4.92
CA LEU A 1 37.93 -18.36 -5.50
C LEU A 1 37.09 -18.07 -6.75
N TYR A 2 37.20 -18.88 -7.83
CA TYR A 2 36.47 -18.67 -9.09
C TYR A 2 34.94 -18.58 -8.96
N LEU A 3 34.32 -19.44 -8.15
CA LEU A 3 32.87 -19.43 -7.92
C LEU A 3 32.39 -18.11 -7.27
N GLY A 4 33.17 -17.54 -6.35
CA GLY A 4 32.84 -16.26 -5.70
C GLY A 4 32.90 -15.07 -6.65
N VAL A 5 33.85 -15.08 -7.59
CA VAL A 5 33.96 -14.07 -8.65
C VAL A 5 32.75 -14.12 -9.58
N VAL A 6 32.32 -15.33 -9.97
CA VAL A 6 31.14 -15.53 -10.84
C VAL A 6 29.86 -15.04 -10.15
N LEU A 7 29.63 -15.40 -8.88
CA LEU A 7 28.44 -14.95 -8.15
C LEU A 7 28.42 -13.44 -7.95
N SER A 8 29.57 -12.82 -7.68
CA SER A 8 29.68 -11.37 -7.55
C SER A 8 29.33 -10.65 -8.86
N ALA A 9 29.80 -11.18 -10.00
CA ALA A 9 29.47 -10.64 -11.31
C ALA A 9 27.97 -10.74 -11.64
N VAL A 10 27.33 -11.87 -11.31
CA VAL A 10 25.88 -12.04 -11.51
C VAL A 10 25.07 -11.01 -10.72
N VAL A 11 25.39 -10.82 -9.42
CA VAL A 11 24.70 -9.84 -8.56
C VAL A 11 24.84 -8.42 -9.11
N ILE A 12 26.04 -8.03 -9.54
CA ILE A 12 26.31 -6.71 -10.12
C ILE A 12 25.48 -6.52 -11.41
N ILE A 13 25.46 -7.51 -12.30
CA ILE A 13 24.71 -7.42 -13.56
C ILE A 13 23.20 -7.31 -13.29
N THR A 14 22.65 -8.11 -12.37
CA THR A 14 21.23 -8.02 -11.99
C THR A 14 20.89 -6.70 -11.30
N GLY A 15 21.77 -6.18 -10.46
CA GLY A 15 21.60 -4.88 -9.80
C GLY A 15 21.61 -3.73 -10.80
N CYS A 16 22.56 -3.73 -11.74
CA CYS A 16 22.61 -2.76 -12.83
C CYS A 16 21.35 -2.81 -13.69
N PHE A 17 20.87 -4.01 -14.06
CA PHE A 17 19.66 -4.14 -14.87
C PHE A 17 18.41 -3.63 -14.15
N SER A 18 18.24 -3.97 -12.88
CA SER A 18 17.15 -3.46 -12.03
C SER A 18 17.21 -1.93 -11.91
N TYR A 19 18.41 -1.38 -11.68
CA TYR A 19 18.62 0.07 -11.61
C TYR A 19 18.27 0.78 -12.92
N PHE A 20 18.68 0.22 -14.07
CA PHE A 20 18.34 0.80 -15.37
C PHE A 20 16.82 0.78 -15.65
N GLN A 21 16.14 -0.28 -15.24
CA GLN A 21 14.69 -0.40 -15.40
C GLN A 21 13.94 0.62 -14.53
N GLU A 22 14.39 0.81 -13.29
CA GLU A 22 13.83 1.78 -12.34
C GLU A 22 14.14 3.22 -12.75
N ALA A 23 15.36 3.50 -13.22
CA ALA A 23 15.76 4.80 -13.74
C ALA A 23 14.97 5.19 -15.00
N LYS A 24 14.61 4.23 -15.87
CA LYS A 24 13.75 4.48 -17.03
C LYS A 24 12.33 4.86 -16.61
N SER A 25 11.79 4.23 -15.57
CA SER A 25 10.48 4.59 -15.01
C SER A 25 10.48 5.98 -14.37
N SER A 26 11.54 6.32 -13.62
CA SER A 26 11.71 7.66 -13.03
C SER A 26 11.83 8.76 -14.09
N ARG A 27 12.49 8.52 -15.23
CA ARG A 27 12.60 9.52 -16.31
C ARG A 27 11.27 9.84 -16.97
N ILE A 28 10.37 8.86 -17.08
CA ILE A 28 9.01 9.10 -17.56
C ILE A 28 8.29 10.04 -16.59
N MET A 29 8.45 9.84 -15.28
CA MET A 29 7.90 10.73 -14.24
C MET A 29 8.44 12.16 -14.35
N ASP A 30 9.72 12.34 -14.65
CA ASP A 30 10.33 13.66 -14.86
C ASP A 30 9.84 14.36 -16.14
N SER A 31 9.50 13.61 -17.20
CA SER A 31 8.86 14.20 -18.38
C SER A 31 7.44 14.72 -18.09
N PHE A 32 6.71 14.09 -17.16
CA PHE A 32 5.41 14.57 -16.71
C PHE A 32 5.51 15.84 -15.84
N LYS A 33 6.55 15.94 -14.98
CA LYS A 33 6.82 17.17 -14.21
C LYS A 33 7.07 18.40 -15.11
N LYS A 34 7.63 18.21 -16.30
CA LYS A 34 7.86 19.29 -17.28
C LYS A 34 6.60 19.73 -18.02
N MET A 35 5.51 18.97 -17.92
CA MET A 35 4.23 19.27 -18.58
C MET A 35 3.24 20.06 -17.71
N VAL A 36 3.51 20.16 -16.40
CA VAL A 36 2.75 20.99 -15.46
C VAL A 36 3.35 22.41 -15.50
N PRO A 37 2.54 23.46 -15.69
CA PRO A 37 3.06 24.82 -15.69
C PRO A 37 3.73 25.12 -14.34
N GLN A 38 4.97 25.62 -14.39
CA GLN A 38 5.76 25.88 -13.16
C GLN A 38 5.19 27.02 -12.32
N GLN A 39 4.36 27.89 -12.91
CA GLN A 39 3.75 29.03 -12.24
C GLN A 39 2.28 29.20 -12.62
N ALA A 40 1.48 29.67 -11.68
CA ALA A 40 0.07 29.99 -11.83
C ALA A 40 -0.17 31.45 -11.39
N LEU A 41 -1.02 32.16 -12.12
CA LEU A 41 -1.47 33.51 -11.76
C LEU A 41 -2.68 33.41 -10.85
N VAL A 42 -2.52 33.73 -9.57
CA VAL A 42 -3.54 33.62 -8.54
C VAL A 42 -3.94 35.00 -8.04
N ILE A 43 -5.20 35.17 -7.68
CA ILE A 43 -5.75 36.38 -7.06
C ILE A 43 -6.02 36.09 -5.59
N ARG A 44 -5.22 36.69 -4.70
CA ARG A 44 -5.40 36.63 -3.24
C ARG A 44 -5.47 38.06 -2.71
N GLU A 45 -6.37 38.32 -1.76
CA GLU A 45 -6.55 39.65 -1.15
C GLU A 45 -6.82 40.78 -2.16
N GLY A 46 -7.34 40.46 -3.34
CA GLY A 46 -7.61 41.42 -4.42
C GLY A 46 -6.41 41.71 -5.34
N GLU A 47 -5.23 41.19 -5.04
CA GLU A 47 -4.02 41.38 -5.84
C GLU A 47 -3.68 40.14 -6.68
N LYS A 48 -3.13 40.38 -7.87
CA LYS A 48 -2.65 39.31 -8.77
C LYS A 48 -1.21 38.96 -8.41
N MET A 49 -0.96 37.70 -8.10
CA MET A 49 0.37 37.18 -7.77
C MET A 49 0.70 35.96 -8.62
N GLN A 50 1.92 35.88 -9.14
CA GLN A 50 2.45 34.63 -9.71
C GLN A 50 3.03 33.79 -8.57
N ILE A 51 2.51 32.59 -8.39
CA ILE A 51 3.02 31.61 -7.44
C ILE A 51 3.36 30.31 -8.16
N ASN A 52 4.23 29.49 -7.58
CA ASN A 52 4.43 28.14 -8.08
C ASN A 52 3.09 27.38 -8.03
N ALA A 53 2.77 26.61 -9.08
CA ALA A 53 1.54 25.83 -9.18
C ALA A 53 1.33 24.88 -7.97
N GLU A 54 2.41 24.42 -7.34
CA GLU A 54 2.37 23.62 -6.12
C GLU A 54 1.78 24.36 -4.90
N PHE A 55 1.82 25.70 -4.89
CA PHE A 55 1.32 26.54 -3.79
C PHE A 55 -0.13 27.01 -3.98
N VAL A 56 -0.81 26.59 -5.04
CA VAL A 56 -2.22 26.93 -5.28
C VAL A 56 -3.09 26.08 -4.34
N VAL A 57 -3.99 26.72 -3.60
CA VAL A 57 -4.85 26.10 -2.59
C VAL A 57 -6.33 26.36 -2.85
N ARG A 58 -7.19 25.49 -2.32
CA ARG A 58 -8.64 25.68 -2.29
C ARG A 58 -9.03 27.11 -1.86
N GLY A 59 -9.86 27.75 -2.67
CA GLY A 59 -10.33 29.13 -2.46
C GLY A 59 -9.59 30.15 -3.32
N ASP A 60 -8.44 29.76 -3.87
CA ASP A 60 -7.71 30.58 -4.83
C ASP A 60 -8.51 30.78 -6.10
N LEU A 61 -8.57 32.04 -6.53
CA LEU A 61 -9.08 32.43 -7.83
C LEU A 61 -7.90 32.48 -8.79
N VAL A 62 -7.83 31.54 -9.71
CA VAL A 62 -6.76 31.44 -10.71
C VAL A 62 -7.20 32.18 -11.97
N GLU A 63 -6.32 32.98 -12.56
CA GLU A 63 -6.56 33.61 -13.86
C GLU A 63 -5.82 32.82 -14.95
N ILE A 64 -6.56 32.41 -15.96
CA ILE A 64 -6.06 31.72 -17.16
C ILE A 64 -6.18 32.65 -18.37
N LYS A 65 -5.17 32.66 -19.24
CA LYS A 65 -5.11 33.47 -20.46
C LYS A 65 -4.87 32.61 -21.69
N GLY A 66 -5.20 33.13 -22.87
CA GLY A 66 -4.84 32.51 -24.14
C GLY A 66 -3.35 32.16 -24.21
N GLY A 67 -3.05 30.90 -24.51
CA GLY A 67 -1.72 30.30 -24.46
C GLY A 67 -1.46 29.45 -23.22
N ASP A 68 -2.23 29.61 -22.14
CA ASP A 68 -2.03 28.85 -20.91
C ASP A 68 -2.61 27.45 -21.02
N ARG A 69 -1.86 26.48 -20.50
CA ARG A 69 -2.37 25.13 -20.27
C ARG A 69 -3.16 25.09 -18.97
N ILE A 70 -4.31 24.42 -18.99
CA ILE A 70 -5.19 24.31 -17.84
C ILE A 70 -4.57 23.35 -16.80
N PRO A 71 -4.20 23.83 -15.60
CA PRO A 71 -3.39 23.07 -14.64
C PRO A 71 -4.15 22.02 -13.82
N ALA A 72 -5.48 22.10 -13.79
CA ALA A 72 -6.38 21.18 -13.08
C ALA A 72 -7.80 21.34 -13.64
N ASP A 73 -8.77 20.55 -13.22
CA ASP A 73 -10.16 20.88 -13.52
C ASP A 73 -10.58 22.10 -12.71
N LEU A 74 -11.13 23.09 -13.39
CA LEU A 74 -11.42 24.39 -12.81
C LEU A 74 -12.85 24.78 -13.16
N ARG A 75 -13.59 25.27 -12.17
CA ARG A 75 -14.88 25.89 -12.39
C ARG A 75 -14.68 27.33 -12.83
N VAL A 76 -15.26 27.71 -13.95
CA VAL A 76 -15.25 29.09 -14.45
C VAL A 76 -16.14 29.96 -13.57
N VAL A 77 -15.57 31.03 -13.03
CA VAL A 77 -16.26 32.04 -12.20
C VAL A 77 -16.54 33.30 -13.00
N SER A 78 -15.63 33.67 -13.90
CA SER A 78 -15.84 34.73 -14.87
C SER A 78 -15.06 34.43 -16.15
N SER A 79 -15.59 34.82 -17.30
CA SER A 79 -14.94 34.61 -18.60
C SER A 79 -15.07 35.87 -19.45
N SER A 80 -14.03 36.20 -20.20
CA SER A 80 -13.99 37.26 -21.19
C SER A 80 -13.44 36.68 -22.49
N GLY A 81 -14.35 36.19 -23.34
CA GLY A 81 -13.99 35.57 -24.63
C GLY A 81 -13.13 34.32 -24.51
N CYS A 82 -13.13 33.64 -23.36
CA CYS A 82 -12.28 32.46 -23.15
C CYS A 82 -12.76 31.29 -24.03
N LYS A 83 -11.84 30.74 -24.82
CA LYS A 83 -12.04 29.49 -25.54
C LYS A 83 -10.94 28.50 -25.19
N VAL A 84 -11.32 27.24 -25.06
CA VAL A 84 -10.44 26.15 -24.67
C VAL A 84 -10.48 25.05 -25.73
N ASP A 85 -9.31 24.54 -26.09
CA ASP A 85 -9.14 23.39 -26.96
C ASP A 85 -9.29 22.10 -26.16
N ASN A 86 -10.40 21.39 -26.41
CA ASN A 86 -10.74 20.12 -25.79
C ASN A 86 -10.35 18.92 -26.67
N SER A 87 -9.52 19.08 -27.70
CA SER A 87 -9.08 18.00 -28.59
C SER A 87 -8.44 16.83 -27.83
N SER A 88 -7.76 17.13 -26.72
CA SER A 88 -7.15 16.10 -25.85
C SER A 88 -8.18 15.20 -25.16
N LEU A 89 -9.43 15.65 -24.99
CA LEU A 89 -10.51 14.92 -24.33
C LEU A 89 -11.52 14.32 -25.32
N THR A 90 -11.82 15.08 -26.38
CA THR A 90 -12.92 14.78 -27.31
C THR A 90 -12.45 14.34 -28.69
N GLY A 91 -11.19 14.59 -29.04
CA GLY A 91 -10.66 14.39 -30.39
C GLY A 91 -11.06 15.50 -31.39
N GLU A 92 -11.93 16.42 -31.00
CA GLU A 92 -12.39 17.53 -31.83
C GLU A 92 -11.48 18.75 -31.65
N SER A 93 -10.95 19.29 -32.76
CA SER A 93 -10.01 20.43 -32.74
C SER A 93 -10.68 21.80 -32.66
N GLU A 94 -12.02 21.88 -32.65
CA GLU A 94 -12.74 23.15 -32.63
C GLU A 94 -12.73 23.77 -31.22
N PRO A 95 -12.19 25.00 -31.02
CA PRO A 95 -12.13 25.63 -29.70
C PRO A 95 -13.51 25.88 -29.10
N GLN A 96 -13.71 25.41 -27.88
CA GLN A 96 -14.99 25.48 -27.17
C GLN A 96 -15.04 26.69 -26.24
N THR A 97 -16.14 27.44 -26.30
CA THR A 97 -16.31 28.66 -25.49
C THR A 97 -16.59 28.32 -24.03
N ARG A 98 -15.98 29.08 -23.11
CA ARG A 98 -16.15 28.93 -21.66
C ARG A 98 -16.90 30.13 -21.07
N SER A 99 -17.88 29.85 -20.20
CA SER A 99 -18.71 30.86 -19.52
C SER A 99 -18.97 30.42 -18.07
N PRO A 100 -19.29 31.33 -17.14
CA PRO A 100 -19.58 30.95 -15.75
C PRO A 100 -20.94 30.23 -15.59
N GLU A 101 -21.80 30.29 -16.60
CA GLU A 101 -23.14 29.70 -16.61
C GLU A 101 -23.09 28.19 -16.82
N PHE A 102 -23.91 27.46 -16.08
CA PHE A 102 -24.13 26.04 -16.28
C PHE A 102 -25.03 25.83 -17.49
N THR A 103 -24.55 25.13 -18.51
CA THR A 103 -25.26 25.02 -19.80
C THR A 103 -25.72 23.61 -20.14
N HIS A 104 -25.19 22.59 -19.46
CA HIS A 104 -25.49 21.20 -19.77
C HIS A 104 -25.25 20.29 -18.55
N ASP A 105 -26.02 19.21 -18.42
CA ASP A 105 -25.87 18.24 -17.33
C ASP A 105 -24.57 17.42 -17.44
N ASN A 106 -24.16 17.09 -18.66
CA ASN A 106 -22.87 16.45 -18.91
C ASN A 106 -21.72 17.45 -18.64
N PRO A 107 -20.81 17.18 -17.67
CA PRO A 107 -19.68 18.04 -17.37
C PRO A 107 -18.78 18.32 -18.58
N LEU A 108 -18.60 17.36 -19.48
CA LEU A 108 -17.73 17.51 -20.66
C LEU A 108 -18.27 18.55 -21.67
N GLU A 109 -19.58 18.76 -21.66
CA GLU A 109 -20.28 19.66 -22.59
C GLU A 109 -20.63 21.01 -21.96
N THR A 110 -20.71 21.10 -20.62
CA THR A 110 -20.99 22.39 -19.97
C THR A 110 -19.85 23.38 -20.18
N ARG A 111 -20.20 24.66 -20.31
CA ARG A 111 -19.24 25.75 -20.56
C ARG A 111 -18.54 26.27 -19.30
N ASN A 112 -19.01 25.91 -18.11
CA ASN A 112 -18.49 26.40 -16.84
C ASN A 112 -17.43 25.53 -16.18
N ILE A 113 -16.89 24.57 -16.91
CA ILE A 113 -15.75 23.75 -16.48
C ILE A 113 -14.65 23.85 -17.54
N CYS A 114 -13.42 24.07 -17.07
CA CYS A 114 -12.20 23.87 -17.85
C CYS A 114 -11.52 22.61 -17.32
N PHE A 115 -10.94 21.82 -18.20
CA PHE A 115 -10.40 20.51 -17.83
C PHE A 115 -8.88 20.49 -17.84
N PHE A 116 -8.31 19.68 -16.96
CA PHE A 116 -6.88 19.41 -16.95
C PHE A 116 -6.39 18.97 -18.34
N SER A 117 -5.17 19.35 -18.69
CA SER A 117 -4.49 19.04 -19.96
C SER A 117 -4.96 19.78 -21.20
N THR A 118 -6.14 20.42 -21.17
CA THR A 118 -6.63 21.32 -22.23
C THR A 118 -5.86 22.64 -22.28
N ASN A 119 -5.94 23.35 -23.41
CA ASN A 119 -5.26 24.63 -23.60
C ASN A 119 -6.27 25.75 -23.76
N CYS A 120 -6.09 26.87 -23.05
CA CYS A 120 -6.80 28.10 -23.35
C CYS A 120 -6.26 28.66 -24.67
N VAL A 121 -7.09 28.69 -25.71
CA VAL A 121 -6.68 29.15 -27.05
C VAL A 121 -6.66 30.66 -27.11
N GLU A 122 -7.72 31.29 -26.60
CA GLU A 122 -7.88 32.74 -26.60
C GLU A 122 -8.74 33.21 -25.43
N GLY A 123 -8.71 34.52 -25.18
CA GLY A 123 -9.44 35.18 -24.12
C GLY A 123 -8.83 34.99 -22.73
N MET A 124 -9.64 35.28 -21.72
CA MET A 124 -9.25 35.18 -20.31
C MET A 124 -10.40 34.64 -19.49
N ALA A 125 -10.11 33.79 -18.50
CA ALA A 125 -11.09 33.39 -17.50
C ALA A 125 -10.49 33.39 -16.09
N LYS A 126 -11.34 33.65 -15.11
CA LYS A 126 -11.04 33.44 -13.69
C LYS A 126 -11.77 32.20 -13.25
N VAL A 127 -11.04 31.31 -12.61
CA VAL A 127 -11.47 29.95 -12.38
C VAL A 127 -11.08 29.52 -10.96
N CYS A 128 -11.83 28.57 -10.40
CA CYS A 128 -11.62 28.06 -9.04
C CYS A 128 -11.40 26.55 -9.09
N LEU A 129 -10.42 26.06 -8.34
CA LEU A 129 -10.12 24.62 -8.21
C LEU A 129 -11.34 23.83 -7.73
N THR A 130 -11.67 22.73 -8.42
CA THR A 130 -12.74 21.83 -7.98
C THR A 130 -12.39 21.17 -6.64
N LEU A 131 -13.38 21.18 -5.74
CA LEU A 131 -13.26 20.81 -4.31
C LEU A 131 -12.92 19.33 -4.05
N THR A 132 -13.11 18.46 -5.03
CA THR A 132 -13.25 17.01 -4.83
C THR A 132 -11.91 16.32 -4.60
N ALA A 133 -10.88 16.62 -5.40
CA ALA A 133 -9.55 16.02 -5.24
C ALA A 133 -8.91 16.37 -3.87
N LYS A 134 -9.05 17.62 -3.40
CA LYS A 134 -8.55 18.04 -2.08
C LYS A 134 -9.32 17.37 -0.93
N ARG A 135 -10.63 17.09 -1.10
CA ARG A 135 -11.42 16.34 -0.10
C ARG A 135 -11.02 14.86 -0.03
N MET A 136 -10.72 14.24 -1.18
CA MET A 136 -10.22 12.86 -1.25
C MET A 136 -8.82 12.74 -0.63
N ALA A 137 -7.93 13.70 -0.91
CA ALA A 137 -6.59 13.75 -0.30
C ALA A 137 -6.63 13.85 1.23
N LYS A 138 -7.59 14.60 1.81
CA LYS A 138 -7.81 14.65 3.27
C LYS A 138 -8.22 13.31 3.89
N LYS A 139 -8.67 12.35 3.07
CA LYS A 139 -9.01 10.98 3.47
C LYS A 139 -7.95 9.96 2.99
N ASN A 140 -6.71 10.41 2.80
CA ASN A 140 -5.59 9.59 2.29
C ASN A 140 -5.82 8.95 0.91
N CYS A 141 -6.77 9.46 0.11
CA CYS A 141 -6.98 9.04 -1.27
C CYS A 141 -6.32 10.06 -2.21
N LEU A 142 -5.10 9.74 -2.67
CA LEU A 142 -4.34 10.60 -3.57
C LEU A 142 -4.79 10.41 -5.01
N VAL A 143 -5.30 11.47 -5.62
CA VAL A 143 -5.74 11.50 -7.02
C VAL A 143 -4.59 12.01 -7.88
N LYS A 144 -4.05 11.16 -8.76
CA LYS A 144 -2.97 11.54 -9.70
C LYS A 144 -3.51 12.17 -11.00
N ASN A 145 -4.68 11.73 -11.46
CA ASN A 145 -5.41 12.31 -12.58
C ASN A 145 -6.80 12.70 -12.07
N LEU A 146 -7.18 13.98 -12.21
CA LEU A 146 -8.47 14.46 -11.74
C LEU A 146 -9.65 13.78 -12.46
N GLU A 147 -9.48 13.34 -13.71
CA GLU A 147 -10.46 12.55 -14.46
C GLU A 147 -10.83 11.22 -13.74
N ALA A 148 -9.90 10.67 -12.97
CA ALA A 148 -10.13 9.43 -12.22
C ALA A 148 -11.19 9.61 -11.12
N VAL A 149 -11.41 10.84 -10.64
CA VAL A 149 -12.43 11.15 -9.62
C VAL A 149 -13.83 10.98 -10.18
N GLU A 150 -14.06 11.44 -11.41
CA GLU A 150 -15.33 11.27 -12.10
C GLU A 150 -15.51 9.83 -12.57
N THR A 151 -14.47 9.24 -13.17
CA THR A 151 -14.47 7.85 -13.65
C THR A 151 -14.87 6.87 -12.54
N LEU A 152 -14.38 7.09 -11.31
CA LEU A 152 -14.76 6.27 -10.15
C LEU A 152 -16.26 6.39 -9.81
N GLY A 153 -16.86 7.57 -10.00
CA GLY A 153 -18.28 7.82 -9.79
C GLY A 153 -19.18 7.16 -10.84
N SER A 154 -18.69 7.01 -12.08
CA SER A 154 -19.40 6.34 -13.18
C SER A 154 -19.04 4.86 -13.35
N THR A 155 -18.24 4.29 -12.44
CA THR A 155 -17.78 2.90 -12.52
C THR A 155 -18.94 1.93 -12.24
N SER A 156 -19.26 1.07 -13.19
CA SER A 156 -20.28 0.01 -13.04
C SER A 156 -19.72 -1.36 -12.70
N THR A 157 -18.41 -1.58 -12.89
CA THR A 157 -17.73 -2.86 -12.62
C THR A 157 -16.34 -2.58 -12.03
N ILE A 158 -16.02 -3.23 -10.91
CA ILE A 158 -14.71 -3.14 -10.25
C ILE A 158 -13.96 -4.44 -10.49
N CYS A 159 -12.84 -4.35 -11.22
CA CYS A 159 -11.88 -5.44 -11.32
C CYS A 159 -10.81 -5.21 -10.25
N SER A 160 -10.79 -6.05 -9.21
CA SER A 160 -9.80 -5.96 -8.14
C SER A 160 -8.81 -7.12 -8.22
N ASP A 161 -7.53 -6.83 -8.03
CA ASP A 161 -6.57 -7.88 -7.67
C ASP A 161 -6.84 -8.37 -6.24
N LYS A 162 -6.46 -9.60 -5.93
CA LYS A 162 -6.61 -10.20 -4.60
C LYS A 162 -5.44 -9.84 -3.69
N THR A 163 -4.22 -10.04 -4.15
CA THR A 163 -3.04 -10.04 -3.28
C THR A 163 -2.52 -8.62 -3.10
N GLY A 164 -2.52 -8.11 -1.86
CA GLY A 164 -2.09 -6.73 -1.58
C GLY A 164 -3.13 -5.65 -1.90
N THR A 165 -4.32 -6.05 -2.36
CA THR A 165 -5.47 -5.14 -2.56
C THR A 165 -6.65 -5.58 -1.69
N LEU A 166 -7.22 -6.78 -1.92
CA LEU A 166 -8.27 -7.33 -1.05
C LEU A 166 -7.68 -7.99 0.21
N THR A 167 -6.46 -8.50 0.11
CA THR A 167 -5.76 -9.19 1.19
C THR A 167 -4.52 -8.40 1.59
N GLN A 168 -4.08 -8.56 2.83
CA GLN A 168 -2.96 -7.83 3.45
C GLN A 168 -1.57 -8.24 2.88
N ASN A 169 -1.54 -9.14 1.88
CA ASN A 169 -0.31 -9.74 1.33
C ASN A 169 0.63 -10.31 2.42
N ARG A 170 0.05 -10.88 3.48
CA ARG A 170 0.76 -11.42 4.62
C ARG A 170 0.11 -12.72 5.07
N MET A 171 0.90 -13.78 5.17
CA MET A 171 0.45 -15.03 5.77
C MET A 171 0.14 -14.80 7.25
N THR A 172 -1.07 -15.18 7.68
CA THR A 172 -1.57 -14.97 9.04
C THR A 172 -2.32 -16.23 9.47
N VAL A 173 -2.16 -16.64 10.73
CA VAL A 173 -2.90 -17.78 11.27
C VAL A 173 -4.39 -17.43 11.27
N ALA A 174 -5.21 -18.29 10.66
CA ALA A 174 -6.65 -18.06 10.54
C ALA A 174 -7.48 -18.96 11.47
N HIS A 175 -7.12 -20.24 11.54
CA HIS A 175 -7.85 -21.23 12.33
C HIS A 175 -6.87 -22.15 13.06
N MET A 176 -7.28 -22.64 14.23
CA MET A 176 -6.56 -23.65 15.01
C MET A 176 -7.55 -24.76 15.38
N TRP A 177 -7.07 -26.00 15.44
CA TRP A 177 -7.88 -27.13 15.87
C TRP A 177 -7.25 -27.80 17.08
N PHE A 178 -7.95 -27.75 18.20
CA PHE A 178 -7.59 -28.41 19.46
C PHE A 178 -8.87 -28.67 20.26
N ASP A 179 -8.82 -29.57 21.25
CA ASP A 179 -10.00 -29.98 22.03
C ASP A 179 -11.21 -30.41 21.18
N ASN A 180 -10.92 -30.98 20.01
CA ASN A 180 -11.91 -31.37 18.99
C ASN A 180 -12.82 -30.20 18.53
N GLN A 181 -12.33 -28.97 18.59
CA GLN A 181 -13.03 -27.75 18.18
C GLN A 181 -12.16 -26.90 17.25
N ILE A 182 -12.82 -26.14 16.37
CA ILE A 182 -12.16 -25.14 15.51
C ILE A 182 -12.24 -23.80 16.23
N HIS A 183 -11.08 -23.16 16.40
CA HIS A 183 -10.94 -21.83 16.98
C HIS A 183 -10.48 -20.84 15.90
N GLU A 184 -11.23 -19.75 15.73
CA GLU A 184 -10.90 -18.67 14.81
C GLU A 184 -9.91 -17.70 15.45
N ALA A 185 -8.82 -17.38 14.74
CA ALA A 185 -7.87 -16.36 15.14
C ALA A 185 -8.25 -15.00 14.53
N ASP A 186 -7.86 -13.92 15.20
CA ASP A 186 -8.03 -12.58 14.65
C ASP A 186 -7.03 -12.31 13.52
N THR A 187 -7.56 -12.23 12.29
CA THR A 187 -6.76 -11.93 11.09
C THR A 187 -6.72 -10.44 10.72
N THR A 188 -7.35 -9.56 11.50
CA THR A 188 -7.39 -8.11 11.22
C THR A 188 -6.03 -7.45 11.47
N GLU A 189 -5.71 -6.37 10.74
CA GLU A 189 -4.43 -5.67 10.87
C GLU A 189 -4.28 -4.94 12.20
N ASP A 190 -5.39 -4.45 12.73
CA ASP A 190 -5.50 -3.62 13.93
C ASP A 190 -5.91 -4.42 15.18
N GLN A 191 -6.08 -5.74 15.05
CA GLN A 191 -6.44 -6.66 16.12
C GLN A 191 -7.79 -6.31 16.79
N THR A 192 -8.77 -5.99 15.95
CA THR A 192 -10.14 -5.62 16.36
C THR A 192 -11.13 -6.80 16.31
N GLY A 193 -10.70 -7.95 15.80
CA GLY A 193 -11.51 -9.15 15.72
C GLY A 193 -11.75 -9.79 17.09
N LEU A 194 -12.68 -10.75 17.11
CA LEU A 194 -12.91 -11.56 18.30
C LEU A 194 -11.72 -12.49 18.51
N GLY A 195 -11.17 -12.49 19.72
CA GLY A 195 -10.19 -13.49 20.14
C GLY A 195 -10.86 -14.83 20.46
N PHE A 196 -10.06 -15.89 20.49
CA PHE A 196 -10.46 -17.20 21.00
C PHE A 196 -10.02 -17.41 22.46
N ASP A 197 -10.62 -18.42 23.10
CA ASP A 197 -10.28 -18.83 24.47
C ASP A 197 -8.85 -19.41 24.55
N LYS A 198 -8.05 -18.86 25.46
CA LYS A 198 -6.64 -19.23 25.68
C LYS A 198 -6.43 -19.95 27.01
N SER A 199 -7.50 -20.27 27.73
CA SER A 199 -7.44 -20.86 29.07
C SER A 199 -7.15 -22.38 29.05
N SER A 200 -7.44 -23.06 27.94
CA SER A 200 -7.20 -24.50 27.81
C SER A 200 -5.72 -24.87 27.94
N ALA A 201 -5.43 -25.91 28.72
CA ALA A 201 -4.08 -26.47 28.81
C ALA A 201 -3.59 -27.00 27.45
N THR A 202 -4.51 -27.45 26.59
CA THR A 202 -4.19 -27.91 25.24
C THR A 202 -3.68 -26.75 24.37
N TRP A 203 -4.26 -25.55 24.52
CA TRP A 203 -3.74 -24.35 23.86
C TRP A 203 -2.33 -24.00 24.34
N VAL A 204 -2.07 -24.09 25.65
CA VAL A 204 -0.73 -23.82 26.22
C VAL A 204 0.32 -24.79 25.64
N ALA A 205 -0.02 -26.07 25.46
CA ALA A 205 0.86 -27.03 24.82
C ALA A 205 1.06 -26.72 23.31
N LEU A 206 -0.01 -26.42 22.58
CA LEU A 206 0.04 -26.11 21.15
C LEU A 206 0.85 -24.85 20.85
N SER A 207 0.59 -23.78 21.60
CA SER A 207 1.33 -22.51 21.50
C SER A 207 2.82 -22.67 21.80
N ARG A 208 3.17 -23.52 22.78
CA ARG A 208 4.56 -23.88 23.07
C ARG A 208 5.22 -24.59 21.88
N VAL A 209 4.55 -25.56 21.26
CA VAL A 209 5.05 -26.23 20.04
C VAL A 209 5.28 -25.21 18.92
N ALA A 210 4.32 -24.33 18.66
CA ALA A 210 4.40 -23.31 17.61
C ALA A 210 5.51 -22.27 17.85
N GLY A 211 5.78 -21.91 19.12
CA GLY A 211 6.84 -20.98 19.50
C GLY A 211 8.25 -21.59 19.46
N LEU A 212 8.39 -22.83 19.98
CA LEU A 212 9.68 -23.51 20.09
C LEU A 212 10.16 -24.16 18.78
N CYS A 213 9.26 -24.86 18.08
CA CYS A 213 9.57 -25.53 16.81
C CYS A 213 9.51 -24.55 15.63
N ASN A 214 10.18 -23.40 15.74
CA ASN A 214 10.11 -22.31 14.77
C ASN A 214 11.44 -21.53 14.74
N ARG A 215 11.88 -21.11 13.54
CA ARG A 215 13.13 -20.36 13.36
C ARG A 215 12.93 -18.88 13.06
N ALA A 216 11.69 -18.43 12.88
CA ALA A 216 11.41 -17.01 12.65
C ALA A 216 11.76 -16.16 13.87
N ASP A 217 12.30 -14.97 13.61
CA ASP A 217 12.61 -13.94 14.61
C ASP A 217 12.34 -12.55 14.03
N PHE A 218 12.14 -11.54 14.87
CA PHE A 218 12.01 -10.15 14.41
C PHE A 218 13.35 -9.59 13.96
N LYS A 219 13.32 -8.71 12.95
CA LYS A 219 14.48 -7.89 12.63
C LYS A 219 14.69 -6.81 13.71
N ALA A 220 15.94 -6.43 13.95
CA ALA A 220 16.30 -5.46 14.97
C ALA A 220 15.71 -4.05 14.70
N GLY A 221 15.44 -3.29 15.77
CA GLY A 221 15.05 -1.88 15.70
C GLY A 221 13.57 -1.63 15.40
N GLN A 222 12.69 -2.61 15.58
CA GLN A 222 11.26 -2.53 15.22
C GLN A 222 10.31 -2.59 16.42
N GLU A 223 10.79 -2.31 17.63
CA GLU A 223 10.01 -2.41 18.87
C GLU A 223 8.81 -1.44 18.91
N ASN A 224 8.92 -0.31 18.23
CA ASN A 224 7.86 0.71 18.17
C ASN A 224 6.71 0.36 17.22
N PHE A 225 6.86 -0.68 16.38
CA PHE A 225 5.82 -1.08 15.43
C PHE A 225 4.88 -2.13 16.05
N PRO A 226 3.60 -2.15 15.67
CA PRO A 226 2.69 -3.25 16.00
C PRO A 226 3.27 -4.60 15.55
N ILE A 227 3.09 -5.64 16.35
CA ILE A 227 3.67 -6.99 16.12
C ILE A 227 3.44 -7.49 14.68
N LEU A 228 2.23 -7.32 14.17
CA LEU A 228 1.86 -7.74 12.82
C LEU A 228 2.63 -7.02 11.71
N MET A 229 2.99 -5.76 11.92
CA MET A 229 3.74 -4.93 10.96
C MET A 229 5.26 -5.11 11.04
N ARG A 230 5.78 -5.71 12.11
CA ARG A 230 7.22 -5.99 12.24
C ARG A 230 7.66 -6.99 11.17
N GLU A 231 8.80 -6.74 10.55
CA GLU A 231 9.46 -7.66 9.64
C GLU A 231 10.13 -8.80 10.41
N THR A 232 10.05 -9.98 9.82
CA THR A 232 10.62 -11.22 10.37
C THR A 232 11.69 -11.79 9.44
N ALA A 233 12.68 -12.45 10.02
CA ALA A 233 13.64 -13.30 9.32
C ALA A 233 13.15 -14.74 9.43
N GLY A 234 12.58 -15.28 8.36
CA GLY A 234 12.00 -16.63 8.30
C GLY A 234 11.08 -16.77 7.09
N ASP A 235 10.60 -17.98 6.80
CA ASP A 235 9.58 -18.14 5.77
C ASP A 235 8.21 -17.60 6.23
N ALA A 236 7.27 -17.47 5.29
CA ALA A 236 5.97 -16.86 5.55
C ALA A 236 5.14 -17.63 6.59
N SER A 237 5.20 -18.96 6.59
CA SER A 237 4.43 -19.81 7.52
C SER A 237 5.02 -19.74 8.93
N GLU A 238 6.35 -19.83 9.05
CA GLU A 238 7.03 -19.66 10.33
C GLU A 238 6.81 -18.27 10.92
N SER A 239 6.87 -17.23 10.08
CA SER A 239 6.59 -15.85 10.48
C SER A 239 5.16 -15.65 10.97
N ALA A 240 4.18 -16.29 10.33
CA ALA A 240 2.77 -16.23 10.73
C ALA A 240 2.55 -16.86 12.11
N LEU A 241 3.08 -18.07 12.32
CA LEU A 241 3.03 -18.76 13.61
C LEU A 241 3.73 -17.95 14.70
N PHE A 242 4.92 -17.43 14.41
CA PHE A 242 5.70 -16.63 15.34
C PHE A 242 4.93 -15.39 15.82
N LYS A 243 4.37 -14.61 14.88
CA LYS A 243 3.56 -13.43 15.22
C LYS A 243 2.28 -13.80 15.99
N CYS A 244 1.64 -14.93 15.66
CA CYS A 244 0.47 -15.41 16.37
C CYS A 244 0.77 -15.71 17.85
N ILE A 245 1.89 -16.38 18.13
CA ILE A 245 2.29 -16.68 19.51
C ILE A 245 2.74 -15.42 20.24
N GLU A 246 3.48 -14.53 19.58
CA GLU A 246 3.88 -13.25 20.15
C GLU A 246 2.67 -12.40 20.61
N LEU A 247 1.59 -12.38 19.81
CA LEU A 247 0.34 -11.69 20.13
C LEU A 247 -0.44 -12.36 21.27
N CYS A 248 -0.51 -13.70 21.26
CA CYS A 248 -1.41 -14.43 22.17
C CYS A 248 -0.78 -14.79 23.51
N CYS A 249 0.54 -14.99 23.55
CA CYS A 249 1.26 -15.61 24.67
C CYS A 249 2.42 -14.74 25.20
N GLY A 250 2.67 -13.58 24.59
CA GLY A 250 3.81 -12.72 24.92
C GLY A 250 5.11 -13.14 24.21
N SER A 251 6.24 -12.67 24.73
CA SER A 251 7.56 -12.78 24.08
C SER A 251 7.96 -14.23 23.79
N VAL A 252 7.99 -14.59 22.50
CA VAL A 252 8.48 -15.89 22.03
C VAL A 252 9.98 -16.02 22.30
N ARG A 253 10.71 -14.91 22.30
CA ARG A 253 12.14 -14.90 22.65
C ARG A 253 12.36 -15.36 24.08
N GLU A 254 11.57 -14.87 25.03
CA GLU A 254 11.63 -15.32 26.43
C GLU A 254 11.16 -16.77 26.59
N MET A 255 10.13 -17.19 25.86
CA MET A 255 9.69 -18.59 25.82
C MET A 255 10.82 -19.53 25.37
N ARG A 256 11.54 -19.17 24.30
CA ARG A 256 12.68 -19.93 23.79
C ARG A 256 13.88 -19.90 24.73
N ALA A 257 14.11 -18.79 25.44
CA ALA A 257 15.19 -18.68 26.43
C ALA A 257 14.96 -19.61 27.64
N ARG A 258 13.71 -19.77 28.07
CA ARG A 258 13.33 -20.69 29.16
C ARG A 258 13.34 -22.17 28.77
N ASN A 259 13.33 -22.47 27.46
CA ASN A 259 13.33 -23.82 26.91
C ASN A 259 14.49 -23.94 25.92
N ALA A 260 15.71 -23.98 26.44
CA ALA A 260 16.93 -23.97 25.63
C ALA A 260 16.92 -25.12 24.62
N LYS A 261 17.21 -24.82 23.35
CA LYS A 261 17.20 -25.81 22.27
C LYS A 261 18.49 -26.63 22.31
N VAL A 262 18.35 -27.95 22.44
CA VAL A 262 19.46 -28.91 22.51
C VAL A 262 19.76 -29.51 21.14
N ALA A 263 18.73 -29.81 20.35
CA ALA A 263 18.86 -30.37 19.02
C ALA A 263 17.72 -29.91 18.10
N GLU A 264 17.96 -29.92 16.79
CA GLU A 264 16.91 -29.70 15.79
C GLU A 264 17.12 -30.50 14.52
N ILE A 265 16.01 -30.89 13.89
CA ILE A 265 15.96 -31.35 12.51
C ILE A 265 15.18 -30.30 11.72
N PRO A 266 15.83 -29.58 10.78
CA PRO A 266 15.15 -28.66 9.87
C PRO A 266 14.00 -29.34 9.14
N PHE A 267 13.01 -28.54 8.72
CA PHE A 267 12.08 -29.01 7.72
C PHE A 267 12.84 -29.50 6.47
N ASN A 268 12.48 -30.69 5.98
CA ASN A 268 12.92 -31.17 4.67
C ASN A 268 11.73 -31.79 3.91
N SER A 269 11.77 -31.72 2.58
CA SER A 269 10.66 -32.16 1.71
C SER A 269 10.47 -33.68 1.68
N THR A 270 11.49 -34.45 2.06
CA THR A 270 11.43 -35.92 2.12
C THR A 270 10.66 -36.41 3.35
N ASN A 271 10.99 -35.88 4.53
CA ASN A 271 10.40 -36.22 5.82
C ASN A 271 9.09 -35.47 6.06
N LYS A 272 8.92 -34.28 5.47
CA LYS A 272 7.73 -33.40 5.59
C LYS A 272 7.39 -32.99 7.03
N TYR A 273 8.36 -33.05 7.93
CA TYR A 273 8.27 -32.52 9.29
C TYR A 273 9.53 -31.75 9.66
N GLN A 274 9.41 -30.93 10.70
CA GLN A 274 10.46 -30.26 11.44
C GLN A 274 10.33 -30.67 12.89
N LEU A 275 11.45 -30.87 13.59
CA LEU A 275 11.45 -31.18 15.01
C LEU A 275 12.55 -30.43 15.74
N SER A 276 12.35 -30.19 17.03
CA SER A 276 13.39 -29.72 17.93
C SER A 276 13.23 -30.30 19.33
N VAL A 277 14.36 -30.48 20.01
CA VAL A 277 14.43 -30.97 21.38
C VAL A 277 14.91 -29.83 22.26
N HIS A 278 14.22 -29.61 23.38
CA HIS A 278 14.45 -28.51 24.30
C HIS A 278 14.58 -29.03 25.74
N GLU A 279 15.30 -28.29 26.57
CA GLU A 279 15.29 -28.49 28.03
C GLU A 279 13.90 -28.14 28.59
N ALA A 280 13.38 -28.96 29.51
CA ALA A 280 12.09 -28.72 30.14
C ALA A 280 12.20 -27.66 31.25
N GLU A 281 11.35 -26.63 31.20
CA GLU A 281 11.32 -25.55 32.20
C GLU A 281 11.17 -26.08 33.64
N ASP A 282 10.34 -27.11 33.84
CA ASP A 282 10.01 -27.67 35.17
C ASP A 282 10.95 -28.81 35.62
N ASN A 283 11.83 -29.31 34.74
CA ASN A 283 12.74 -30.40 35.07
C ASN A 283 14.09 -30.23 34.35
N PRO A 284 15.16 -29.83 35.07
CA PRO A 284 16.49 -29.63 34.49
C PRO A 284 17.11 -30.88 33.84
N SER A 285 16.62 -32.07 34.18
CA SER A 285 17.04 -33.34 33.56
C SER A 285 16.07 -33.84 32.47
N GLY A 286 14.91 -33.20 32.35
CA GLY A 286 13.86 -33.52 31.40
C GLY A 286 14.07 -32.82 30.07
N HIS A 287 13.72 -33.52 28.99
CA HIS A 287 13.73 -32.95 27.65
C HIS A 287 12.31 -33.00 27.07
N ILE A 288 11.97 -31.99 26.28
CA ILE A 288 10.72 -31.92 25.51
C ILE A 288 11.07 -31.96 24.03
N LEU A 289 10.51 -32.93 23.32
CA LEU A 289 10.54 -32.97 21.87
C LEU A 289 9.27 -32.31 21.35
N VAL A 290 9.42 -31.36 20.44
CA VAL A 290 8.33 -30.71 19.71
C VAL A 290 8.50 -30.93 18.21
N MET A 291 7.39 -31.11 17.50
CA MET A 291 7.42 -31.30 16.06
C MET A 291 6.22 -30.65 15.38
N LYS A 292 6.42 -30.24 14.12
CA LYS A 292 5.37 -29.76 13.23
C LYS A 292 5.62 -30.27 11.82
N GLY A 293 4.57 -30.46 11.03
CA GLY A 293 4.71 -31.01 9.68
C GLY A 293 3.38 -31.06 8.94
N ALA A 294 3.37 -31.77 7.82
CA ALA A 294 2.13 -32.05 7.09
C ALA A 294 1.15 -32.82 8.01
N PRO A 295 -0.15 -32.44 8.10
CA PRO A 295 -1.08 -33.03 9.05
C PRO A 295 -1.13 -34.56 9.03
N GLU A 296 -1.14 -35.15 7.83
CA GLU A 296 -1.15 -36.60 7.64
C GLU A 296 0.12 -37.27 8.18
N ARG A 297 1.26 -36.58 8.17
CA ARG A 297 2.55 -37.10 8.65
C ARG A 297 2.73 -36.98 10.16
N ILE A 298 1.98 -36.11 10.80
CA ILE A 298 2.01 -35.95 12.26
C ILE A 298 1.01 -36.91 12.92
N LEU A 299 -0.03 -37.31 12.19
CA LEU A 299 -1.05 -38.24 12.68
C LEU A 299 -0.65 -39.72 12.57
N ASP A 300 0.11 -40.07 11.51
CA ASP A 300 0.68 -41.41 11.29
C ASP A 300 1.72 -41.80 12.37
#